data_AF-Q7NJU5-F1
#
_entry.id   AF-Q7NJU5-F1
#
_cell.length_a   1.000
_cell.length_b   1.000
_cell.length_c   1.000
_cell.angle_alpha   90.00
_cell.angle_beta   90.00
_cell.angle_gamma   90.00
#
_symmetry.space_group_name_H-M   'P 1'
#
loop_
_entity.id
_entity.type
_entity.pdbx_description
1 polymer ?
#
loop_
_entity_poly.entity_id
_entity_poly.type
_entity_poly.pdbx_seq_one_letter_code
_entity_poly.pdbx_strand_id
1 'polypeptide(L)'
;MNWLLHCAERRFGWALVYLGCLVLLLGHALPVSAQSACNRSEFDQSFSRQFRTINNHIRTRQAQLEKMIADPSASEEQIKTMTSELISWKAKRDQVAIEYILRQRREECLSPSFSTIPHK
;
A
#
# COMPACT_ATOMS: atom_id res chain seq x y z
N MET A 1 20.36 -71.79 -5.21
CA MET A 1 20.49 -70.36 -5.58
C MET A 1 19.09 -69.82 -5.84
N ASN A 2 18.44 -69.20 -4.86
CA ASN A 2 17.17 -68.47 -5.05
C ASN A 2 16.77 -67.71 -3.76
N TRP A 3 17.67 -66.85 -3.26
CA TRP A 3 17.39 -65.98 -2.11
C TRP A 3 17.61 -64.48 -2.43
N LEU A 4 18.02 -64.14 -3.66
CA LEU A 4 18.32 -62.77 -4.06
C LEU A 4 17.16 -62.05 -4.78
N LEU A 5 16.16 -62.77 -5.30
CA LEU A 5 15.07 -62.13 -6.05
C LEU A 5 13.99 -61.47 -5.16
N HIS A 6 13.78 -61.95 -3.93
CA HIS A 6 12.76 -61.37 -3.04
C HIS A 6 13.23 -60.12 -2.27
N CYS A 7 14.53 -59.83 -2.24
CA CYS A 7 15.03 -58.59 -1.64
C CYS A 7 15.01 -57.38 -2.61
N ALA A 8 14.85 -57.61 -3.92
CA ALA A 8 14.86 -56.55 -4.91
C ALA A 8 13.50 -55.84 -5.08
N GLU A 9 12.38 -56.56 -4.90
CA GLU A 9 11.03 -55.99 -5.07
C GLU A 9 10.57 -55.10 -3.92
N ARG A 10 11.13 -55.27 -2.71
CA ARG A 10 10.79 -54.42 -1.56
C ARG A 10 11.51 -53.07 -1.52
N ARG A 11 12.53 -52.83 -2.35
CA ARG A 11 13.25 -51.53 -2.36
C ARG A 11 12.68 -50.50 -3.33
N PHE A 12 12.05 -50.94 -4.43
CA PHE A 12 11.46 -50.05 -5.42
C PHE A 12 10.15 -49.40 -4.97
N GLY A 13 9.33 -50.12 -4.18
CA GLY A 13 8.07 -49.56 -3.66
C GLY A 13 8.28 -48.37 -2.72
N TRP A 14 9.31 -48.42 -1.87
CA TRP A 14 9.60 -47.33 -0.95
C TRP A 14 10.21 -46.12 -1.65
N ALA A 15 11.04 -46.33 -2.69
CA ALA A 15 11.59 -45.22 -3.48
C ALA A 15 10.49 -44.39 -4.17
N LEU A 16 9.43 -45.05 -4.68
CA LEU A 16 8.27 -44.37 -5.27
C LEU A 16 7.41 -43.66 -4.21
N VAL A 17 7.26 -44.24 -3.01
CA VAL A 17 6.58 -43.58 -1.88
C VAL A 17 7.36 -42.35 -1.42
N TYR A 18 8.69 -42.42 -1.33
CA TYR A 18 9.54 -41.28 -0.99
C TYR A 18 9.52 -40.19 -2.07
N LEU A 19 9.53 -40.55 -3.37
CA LEU A 19 9.37 -39.60 -4.47
C LEU A 19 7.99 -38.94 -4.48
N GLY A 20 6.92 -39.70 -4.22
CA GLY A 20 5.57 -39.17 -4.08
C GLY A 20 5.42 -38.24 -2.86
N CYS A 21 6.04 -38.59 -1.73
CA CYS A 21 6.10 -37.73 -0.55
C CYS A 21 6.94 -36.47 -0.80
N LEU A 22 8.03 -36.56 -1.58
CA LEU A 22 8.85 -35.41 -1.94
C LEU A 22 8.09 -34.43 -2.86
N VAL A 23 7.30 -34.94 -3.82
CA VAL A 23 6.43 -34.11 -4.67
C VAL A 23 5.28 -33.49 -3.87
N LEU A 24 4.71 -34.22 -2.90
CA LEU A 24 3.70 -33.67 -1.99
C LEU A 24 4.30 -32.63 -1.02
N LEU A 25 5.51 -32.84 -0.49
CA LEU A 25 6.20 -31.88 0.37
C LEU A 25 6.68 -30.63 -0.40
N LEU A 26 7.13 -30.78 -1.66
CA LEU A 26 7.52 -29.67 -2.52
C LEU A 26 6.31 -28.94 -3.13
N GLY A 27 5.17 -29.62 -3.30
CA GLY A 27 3.92 -29.02 -3.78
C GLY A 27 3.22 -28.10 -2.78
N HIS A 28 3.54 -28.21 -1.49
CA HIS A 28 3.00 -27.32 -0.45
C HIS A 28 3.88 -26.07 -0.19
N ALA A 29 5.02 -25.94 -0.87
CA ALA A 29 5.94 -24.81 -0.70
C ALA A 29 5.72 -23.67 -1.72
N LEU A 30 4.57 -23.64 -2.41
CA LEU A 30 4.22 -22.52 -3.27
C LEU A 30 2.88 -21.89 -2.87
N PRO A 31 2.91 -20.95 -1.90
CA PRO A 31 2.07 -19.78 -1.96
C PRO A 31 2.97 -18.61 -2.33
N VAL A 32 3.59 -18.64 -3.52
CA VAL A 32 4.03 -17.39 -4.13
C VAL A 32 2.97 -17.03 -5.15
N SER A 33 1.79 -16.70 -4.62
CA SER A 33 1.10 -15.54 -5.17
C SER A 33 2.12 -14.41 -5.03
N ALA A 34 2.91 -14.19 -6.07
CA ALA A 34 3.36 -12.86 -6.41
C ALA A 34 2.07 -12.09 -6.72
N GLN A 35 1.30 -11.78 -5.66
CA GLN A 35 0.47 -10.61 -5.64
C GLN A 35 1.41 -9.54 -6.18
N SER A 36 1.05 -9.00 -7.34
CA SER A 36 1.55 -7.71 -7.77
C SER A 36 1.44 -6.84 -6.53
N ALA A 37 2.58 -6.63 -5.87
CA ALA A 37 2.68 -5.91 -4.63
C ALA A 37 2.40 -4.47 -5.02
N CYS A 38 1.12 -4.14 -5.11
CA CYS A 38 0.69 -2.80 -5.43
C CYS A 38 1.39 -1.90 -4.42
N ASN A 39 2.11 -0.91 -4.93
CA ASN A 39 2.92 0.00 -4.12
C ASN A 39 2.07 0.97 -3.27
N ARG A 40 0.84 0.55 -2.96
CA ARG A 40 -0.21 1.28 -2.26
C ARG A 40 0.23 1.68 -0.86
N SER A 41 0.96 0.83 -0.16
CA SER A 41 1.48 1.13 1.18
C SER A 41 2.49 2.29 1.14
N GLU A 42 3.40 2.32 0.17
CA GLU A 42 4.35 3.41 -0.01
C GLU A 42 3.65 4.72 -0.41
N PHE A 43 2.67 4.61 -1.33
CA PHE A 43 1.86 5.75 -1.76
C PHE A 43 1.05 6.38 -0.60
N ASP A 44 0.35 5.56 0.19
CA ASP A 44 -0.42 6.00 1.35
C ASP A 44 0.47 6.67 2.40
N GLN A 45 1.67 6.13 2.63
CA GLN A 45 2.66 6.73 3.53
C GLN A 45 3.19 8.07 3.00
N SER A 46 3.44 8.17 1.69
CA SER A 46 3.87 9.42 1.06
C SER A 46 2.81 10.51 1.17
N PHE A 47 1.56 10.19 0.82
CA PHE A 47 0.43 11.10 0.98
C PHE A 47 0.27 11.54 2.43
N SER A 48 0.26 10.59 3.37
CA SER A 48 0.10 10.87 4.80
C SER A 48 1.18 11.83 5.31
N ARG A 49 2.44 11.66 4.89
CA ARG A 49 3.53 12.56 5.24
C ARG A 49 3.32 13.96 4.67
N GLN A 50 3.03 14.07 3.37
CA GLN A 50 2.82 15.37 2.72
C GLN A 50 1.62 16.12 3.32
N PHE A 51 0.52 15.41 3.54
CA PHE A 51 -0.71 15.98 4.07
C PHE A 51 -0.54 16.49 5.51
N ARG A 52 0.21 15.76 6.36
CA ARG A 52 0.57 16.21 7.72
C ARG A 52 1.42 17.47 7.68
N THR A 53 2.44 17.51 6.82
CA THR A 53 3.32 18.69 6.68
C THR A 53 2.53 19.92 6.28
N ILE A 54 1.64 19.80 5.29
CA ILE A 54 0.79 20.92 4.83
C ILE A 54 -0.13 21.39 5.97
N ASN A 55 -0.82 20.47 6.65
CA ASN A 55 -1.72 20.85 7.74
C ASN A 55 -1.00 21.51 8.92
N ASN A 56 0.19 21.02 9.26
CA ASN A 56 1.01 21.65 10.29
C ASN A 56 1.43 23.07 9.87
N HIS A 57 1.79 23.28 8.61
CA HIS A 57 2.12 24.61 8.11
C HIS A 57 0.91 25.55 8.19
N ILE A 58 -0.27 25.10 7.72
CA ILE A 58 -1.52 25.87 7.79
C ILE A 58 -1.84 26.25 9.23
N ARG A 59 -1.77 25.31 10.18
CA ARG A 59 -2.05 25.58 11.61
C ARG A 59 -1.10 26.63 12.18
N THR A 60 0.20 26.49 11.92
CA THR A 60 1.20 27.45 12.42
C THR A 60 0.98 28.84 11.84
N ARG A 61 0.73 28.95 10.54
CA ARG A 61 0.48 30.24 9.89
C ARG A 61 -0.84 30.85 10.34
N GLN A 62 -1.87 30.04 10.58
CA GLN A 62 -3.14 30.52 11.09
C GLN A 62 -2.99 31.09 12.51
N ALA A 63 -2.27 30.39 13.40
CA ALA A 63 -1.97 30.91 14.73
C ALA A 63 -1.13 32.20 14.69
N GLN A 64 -0.23 32.33 13.71
CA GLN A 64 0.51 33.58 13.50
C GLN A 64 -0.40 34.72 13.03
N LEU A 65 -1.29 34.45 12.08
CA LEU A 65 -2.28 35.42 11.59
C LEU A 65 -3.21 35.90 12.72
N GLU A 66 -3.70 34.97 13.56
CA GLU A 66 -4.52 35.31 14.72
C GLU A 66 -3.79 36.24 15.70
N LYS A 67 -2.49 36.00 15.93
CA LYS A 67 -1.65 36.90 16.75
C LYS A 67 -1.47 38.27 16.10
N MET A 68 -1.25 38.32 14.78
CA MET A 68 -1.10 39.59 14.06
C MET A 68 -2.40 40.41 14.07
N ILE A 69 -3.55 39.76 13.92
CA ILE A 69 -4.86 40.43 13.98
C ILE A 69 -5.12 41.01 15.39
N ALA A 70 -4.65 40.32 16.44
CA ALA A 70 -4.76 40.79 17.81
C ALA A 70 -3.72 41.88 18.18
N ASP A 71 -2.66 42.04 17.37
CA ASP A 71 -1.61 43.02 17.60
C ASP A 71 -1.90 44.32 16.83
N PRO A 72 -2.19 45.44 17.53
CA PRO A 72 -2.49 46.71 16.88
C PRO A 72 -1.29 47.32 16.13
N SER A 73 -0.07 46.80 16.33
CA SER A 73 1.14 47.24 15.63
C SER A 73 1.39 46.49 14.31
N ALA A 74 0.66 45.41 14.04
CA ALA A 74 0.81 44.64 12.81
C ALA A 74 0.28 45.44 11.60
N SER A 75 1.04 45.42 10.50
CA SER A 75 0.63 46.13 9.27
C SER A 75 -0.48 45.38 8.54
N GLU A 76 -1.40 46.13 7.93
CA GLU A 76 -2.49 45.55 7.12
C GLU A 76 -1.94 44.74 5.94
N GLU A 77 -0.85 45.20 5.32
CA GLU A 77 -0.16 44.51 4.23
C GLU A 77 0.42 43.16 4.68
N GLN A 78 0.99 43.10 5.89
CA GLN A 78 1.49 41.85 6.45
C GLN A 78 0.35 40.86 6.69
N ILE A 79 -0.78 41.33 7.23
CA ILE A 79 -1.99 40.52 7.45
C ILE A 79 -2.54 39.99 6.12
N LYS A 80 -2.64 40.85 5.10
CA LYS A 80 -3.10 40.48 3.75
C LYS A 80 -2.18 39.45 3.10
N THR A 81 -0.86 39.63 3.21
CA THR A 81 0.14 38.73 2.66
C THR A 81 0.04 37.35 3.32
N MET A 82 0.02 37.31 4.66
CA MET A 82 -0.14 36.07 5.43
C MET A 82 -1.46 35.35 5.12
N THR A 83 -2.55 36.11 4.93
CA THR A 83 -3.86 35.56 4.54
C THR A 83 -3.81 34.93 3.15
N SER A 84 -3.19 35.59 2.18
CA SER A 84 -3.01 35.07 0.81
C SER A 84 -2.18 33.79 0.82
N GLU A 85 -1.08 33.77 1.58
CA GLU A 85 -0.26 32.57 1.78
C GLU A 85 -1.08 31.42 2.36
N LEU A 86 -1.88 31.67 3.39
CA LEU A 86 -2.77 30.67 3.99
C LEU A 86 -3.79 30.10 2.99
N ILE A 87 -4.39 30.95 2.16
CA ILE A 87 -5.32 30.51 1.10
C ILE A 87 -4.58 29.60 0.11
N SER A 88 -3.38 29.97 -0.31
CA SER A 88 -2.57 29.18 -1.25
C SER A 88 -2.23 27.79 -0.67
N TRP A 89 -1.89 27.71 0.62
CA TRP A 89 -1.63 26.44 1.29
C TRP A 89 -2.87 25.57 1.47
N LYS A 90 -4.03 26.17 1.74
CA LYS A 90 -5.31 25.45 1.78
C LYS A 90 -5.64 24.87 0.40
N ALA A 91 -5.48 25.65 -0.66
CA ALA A 91 -5.66 25.16 -2.03
C ALA A 91 -4.70 24.00 -2.36
N LYS A 92 -3.43 24.10 -1.95
CA LYS A 92 -2.45 23.02 -2.11
C LYS A 92 -2.84 21.75 -1.36
N ARG A 93 -3.35 21.88 -0.13
CA ARG A 93 -3.87 20.74 0.65
C ARG A 93 -4.98 20.02 -0.11
N ASP A 94 -5.92 20.79 -0.65
CA ASP A 94 -7.08 20.26 -1.35
C ASP A 94 -6.67 19.58 -2.66
N GLN A 95 -5.72 20.18 -3.39
CA GLN A 95 -5.12 19.56 -4.58
C GLN A 95 -4.48 18.21 -4.26
N VAL A 96 -3.65 18.13 -3.20
CA VAL A 96 -3.00 16.87 -2.79
C VAL A 96 -4.02 15.81 -2.39
N ALA A 97 -5.12 16.19 -1.75
CA ALA A 97 -6.22 15.28 -1.42
C ALA A 97 -6.94 14.77 -2.68
N ILE A 98 -7.20 15.64 -3.65
CA ILE A 98 -7.82 15.27 -4.93
C ILE A 98 -6.90 14.32 -5.69
N GLU A 99 -5.61 14.63 -5.81
CA GLU A 99 -4.62 13.77 -6.46
C GLU A 99 -4.56 12.39 -5.80
N TYR A 100 -4.64 12.33 -4.47
CA TYR A 100 -4.72 11.08 -3.73
C TYR A 100 -5.95 10.25 -4.10
N ILE A 101 -7.14 10.85 -4.11
CA ILE A 101 -8.39 10.17 -4.47
C ILE A 101 -8.35 9.70 -5.93
N LEU A 102 -7.89 10.54 -6.86
CA LEU A 102 -7.77 10.20 -8.28
C LEU A 102 -6.77 9.07 -8.52
N ARG A 103 -5.70 9.01 -7.72
CA ARG A 103 -4.72 7.94 -7.82
C ARG A 103 -5.25 6.65 -7.20
N GLN A 104 -5.92 6.71 -6.05
CA GLN A 104 -6.59 5.55 -5.46
C GLN A 104 -7.58 4.91 -6.43
N ARG A 105 -8.39 5.70 -7.14
CA ARG A 105 -9.32 5.19 -8.17
C ARG A 105 -8.62 4.53 -9.35
N ARG A 106 -7.39 4.95 -9.70
CA ARG A 106 -6.59 4.36 -10.79
C ARG A 106 -5.80 3.14 -10.35
N GLU A 107 -5.35 3.13 -9.10
CA GLU A 107 -4.58 2.06 -8.46
C GLU A 107 -5.47 1.10 -7.66
N GLU A 108 -6.78 1.08 -7.90
CA GLU A 108 -7.58 -0.10 -7.67
C GLU A 108 -6.94 -1.23 -8.47
N CYS A 109 -5.99 -1.92 -7.84
CA CYS A 109 -5.42 -3.17 -8.28
C CYS A 109 -6.61 -3.98 -8.72
N LEU A 110 -6.72 -4.25 -10.03
CA LEU A 110 -7.77 -5.09 -10.59
C LEU A 110 -7.88 -6.30 -9.68
N SER A 111 -8.90 -6.30 -8.82
CA SER A 111 -9.28 -7.48 -8.08
C SER A 111 -9.43 -8.54 -9.16
N PRO A 112 -8.78 -9.71 -9.07
CA PRO A 112 -9.14 -10.79 -9.97
C PRO A 112 -10.63 -10.99 -9.74
N SER A 113 -11.45 -10.57 -10.70
CA SER A 113 -12.86 -10.85 -10.69
C SER A 113 -12.95 -12.36 -10.79
N PHE A 114 -13.10 -13.03 -9.65
CA PHE A 114 -13.53 -14.42 -9.58
C PHE A 114 -14.97 -14.46 -10.09
N SER A 115 -15.15 -14.40 -11.41
CA SER A 115 -16.40 -14.78 -12.04
C SER A 115 -16.43 -16.30 -12.09
N THR A 116 -16.69 -16.94 -10.95
CA THR A 116 -17.07 -18.35 -10.93
C THR A 116 -18.60 -18.40 -10.86
N ILE A 117 -19.24 -18.32 -12.03
CA ILE A 117 -20.61 -18.83 -12.18
C ILE A 117 -20.45 -20.23 -12.79
N PRO A 118 -20.55 -21.32 -12.01
CA PRO A 118 -20.85 -22.62 -12.60
C PRO A 118 -22.34 -22.59 -12.96
N HIS A 119 -22.64 -22.50 -14.26
CA HIS A 119 -23.97 -22.88 -14.77
C HIS A 119 -24.14 -24.38 -14.51
N LYS A 120 -25.22 -24.69 -13.80
CA LYS A 120 -25.72 -26.05 -13.56
C LYS A 120 -26.60 -26.48 -14.73
#